data_AF-A0A5R9MRJ6-F1
#
_entry.id   AF-A0A5R9MRJ6-F1
#
_cell.length_a   1.000
_cell.length_b   1.000
_cell.length_c   1.000
_cell.angle_alpha   90.00
_cell.angle_beta   90.00
_cell.angle_gamma   90.00
#
_symmetry.space_group_name_H-M   'P 1'
#
loop_
_entity.id
_entity.type
_entity.pdbx_description
1 polymer ?
#
loop_
_entity_poly.entity_id
_entity_poly.type
_entity_poly.pdbx_seq_one_letter_code
_entity_poly.pdbx_strand_id
1 'polypeptide(L)' 'MMQGFRSVGGLQRFISVFSAVRNLFVAPHQRHSALATHIHRIRAMAQWKAVTAAIA' A
#
# COMPACT_ATOMS: atom_id res chain seq x y z
N MET A 1 5.97 8.85 -19.30
CA MET A 1 4.93 9.88 -19.48
C MET A 1 4.58 10.46 -18.12
N MET A 2 4.75 11.76 -17.91
CA MET A 2 4.41 12.43 -16.64
C MET A 2 2.98 12.95 -16.70
N GLN A 3 2.00 12.06 -16.50
CA GLN A 3 0.57 12.37 -16.61
C GLN A 3 0.12 13.36 -15.51
N GLY A 4 0.35 14.66 -15.71
CA GLY A 4 -0.05 15.71 -14.78
C GLY A 4 0.94 16.03 -13.64
N PHE A 5 2.11 15.37 -13.61
CA PHE A 5 3.14 15.67 -12.61
C PHE A 5 4.08 16.77 -13.10
N ARG A 6 4.27 17.79 -12.26
CA ARG A 6 5.14 18.95 -12.55
C ARG A 6 6.64 18.64 -12.46
N SER A 7 7.04 17.47 -11.94
CA SER A 7 8.44 17.05 -11.81
C SER A 7 8.61 15.53 -11.69
N VAL A 8 9.82 15.03 -12.00
CA VAL A 8 10.18 13.60 -11.86
C VAL A 8 10.13 13.19 -10.40
N GLY A 9 10.67 14.02 -9.51
CA GLY A 9 10.67 13.76 -8.08
C GLY A 9 9.24 13.66 -7.52
N GLY A 10 8.32 14.51 -7.97
CA GLY A 10 6.90 14.43 -7.58
C GLY A 10 6.24 13.12 -8.02
N LEU A 11 6.47 12.72 -9.27
CA LEU A 11 5.98 11.44 -9.80
C LEU A 11 6.58 10.25 -9.03
N GLN A 12 7.88 10.25 -8.77
CA GLN A 12 8.57 9.16 -8.09
C GLN A 12 8.09 9.01 -6.63
N ARG A 13 7.90 10.14 -5.93
CA ARG A 13 7.37 10.13 -4.56
C ARG A 13 5.94 9.64 -4.52
N PHE A 14 5.10 10.07 -5.46
CA PHE A 14 3.74 9.56 -5.59
C PHE A 14 3.73 8.06 -5.85
N ILE A 15 4.47 7.57 -6.85
CA ILE A 15 4.54 6.13 -7.18
C ILE A 15 5.01 5.33 -5.97
N SER A 16 6.03 5.80 -5.23
CA SER A 16 6.58 5.09 -4.08
C SER A 16 5.54 4.96 -2.96
N VAL A 17 4.93 6.09 -2.55
CA VAL A 17 3.92 6.09 -1.47
C VAL A 17 2.67 5.32 -1.89
N PHE A 18 2.16 5.58 -3.08
CA PHE A 18 0.97 4.93 -3.60
C PHE A 18 1.16 3.42 -3.73
N SER A 19 2.29 2.97 -4.29
CA SER A 19 2.58 1.54 -4.41
C SER A 19 2.70 0.87 -3.06
N ALA A 20 3.34 1.51 -2.07
CA ALA A 20 3.45 0.96 -0.72
C ALA A 20 2.07 0.76 -0.07
N VAL A 21 1.20 1.78 -0.13
CA VAL A 21 -0.16 1.70 0.42
C VAL A 21 -0.99 0.65 -0.33
N ARG A 22 -0.96 0.64 -1.67
CA ARG A 22 -1.68 -0.34 -2.48
C ARG A 22 -1.24 -1.76 -2.15
N ASN A 23 0.06 -2.03 -2.12
CA ASN A 23 0.59 -3.37 -1.89
C ASN A 23 0.32 -3.87 -0.46
N LEU A 24 0.14 -2.94 0.50
CA LEU A 24 -0.25 -3.29 1.86
C LEU A 24 -1.68 -3.82 1.95
N PHE A 25 -2.62 -3.17 1.25
CA PHE A 25 -4.06 -3.46 1.39
C PHE A 25 -4.65 -4.34 0.29
N VAL A 26 -4.05 -4.35 -0.90
CA VAL A 26 -4.53 -5.14 -2.04
C VAL A 26 -3.88 -6.52 -1.99
N ALA A 27 -4.71 -7.53 -1.73
CA ALA A 27 -4.26 -8.91 -1.73
C ALA A 27 -3.70 -9.28 -3.11
N PRO A 28 -2.55 -9.97 -3.19
CA PRO A 28 -2.02 -10.43 -4.46
C PRO A 28 -3.03 -11.36 -5.13
N HIS A 29 -3.20 -11.18 -6.44
CA HIS A 29 -4.20 -11.89 -7.25
C HIS A 29 -4.15 -13.42 -7.09
N GLN A 30 -2.98 -13.96 -6.74
CA GLN A 30 -2.70 -15.39 -6.54
C GLN A 30 -3.32 -15.97 -5.24
N ARG A 31 -3.86 -15.16 -4.33
CA ARG A 31 -4.48 -15.63 -3.08
C ARG A 31 -6.01 -15.67 -3.22
N HIS A 32 -6.52 -16.78 -3.76
CA HIS A 32 -7.95 -16.93 -4.08
C HIS A 32 -8.84 -17.39 -2.92
N SER A 33 -8.29 -17.75 -1.75
CA SER A 33 -9.12 -18.21 -0.62
C SER A 33 -9.61 -17.05 0.24
N ALA A 34 -10.85 -17.16 0.72
CA ALA A 34 -11.45 -16.22 1.66
C ALA A 34 -10.60 -16.09 2.94
N LEU A 35 -10.05 -17.20 3.44
CA LEU A 35 -9.16 -17.22 4.61
C LEU A 35 -7.86 -16.46 4.36
N ALA A 36 -7.20 -16.68 3.22
CA ALA A 36 -5.96 -15.97 2.88
C ALA A 36 -6.19 -14.46 2.74
N THR A 37 -7.35 -14.06 2.20
CA THR A 37 -7.76 -12.66 2.11
C THR A 37 -8.04 -12.06 3.50
N HIS A 38 -8.73 -12.80 4.37
CA HIS A 38 -9.02 -12.37 5.73
C HIS A 38 -7.73 -12.16 6.55
N ILE A 39 -6.82 -13.14 6.53
CA ILE A 39 -5.51 -13.04 7.20
C ILE A 39 -4.70 -11.87 6.65
N HIS A 40 -4.70 -11.66 5.33
CA HIS A 40 -4.01 -10.54 4.71
C HIS A 40 -4.53 -9.19 5.23
N ARG A 41 -5.86 -9.01 5.29
CA ARG A 41 -6.48 -7.76 5.80
C ARG A 41 -6.14 -7.48 7.26
N ILE A 42 -6.15 -8.52 8.12
CA ILE A 42 -5.77 -8.37 9.53
C ILE A 42 -4.33 -7.89 9.65
N ARG A 43 -3.40 -8.53 8.92
CA ARG A 43 -1.98 -8.16 8.92
C ARG A 43 -1.76 -6.75 8.38
N ALA A 44 -2.46 -6.38 7.31
CA ALA A 44 -2.41 -5.04 6.72
C ALA A 44 -2.81 -3.96 7.74
N MET A 45 -3.92 -4.17 8.47
CA MET A 45 -4.36 -3.21 9.49
C MET A 45 -3.42 -3.15 10.69
N ALA A 46 -2.80 -4.27 11.09
CA ALA A 46 -1.79 -4.26 12.15
C ALA A 46 -0.56 -3.43 11.74
N GLN A 47 -0.07 -3.63 10.52
CA GLN A 47 1.05 -2.85 9.96
C GLN A 47 0.69 -1.37 9.83
N TRP A 48 -0.50 -1.05 9.35
CA TRP A 48 -0.98 0.34 9.25
C TRP A 48 -0.99 1.03 10.62
N LYS A 49 -1.55 0.39 11.64
CA LYS A 49 -1.58 0.92 13.01
C LYS A 49 -0.18 1.18 13.55
N ALA A 50 0.77 0.27 13.33
CA ALA A 50 2.16 0.43 13.76
C ALA A 50 2.82 1.64 13.08
N VAL A 51 2.60 1.82 11.77
CA VAL A 51 3.11 2.98 11.03
C VAL A 51 2.49 4.28 11.55
N THR A 52 1.17 4.32 11.77
CA THR A 52 0.52 5.55 12.28
C THR A 52 0.91 5.89 13.72
N ALA A 53 1.16 4.88 14.55
CA ALA A 53 1.59 5.09 15.93
C ALA A 53 3.06 5.54 16.01
N ALA A 54 3.92 5.09 15.09
CA ALA A 54 5.31 5.52 15.00
C ALA A 54 5.49 6.97 14.50
N ILE A 55 4.42 7.59 13.98
CA ILE A 55 4.42 8.97 13.48
C ILE A 55 3.90 9.96 14.55
N ALA A 56 3.34 9.46 15.65
CA ALA A 56 2.84 10.26 16.78
C ALA A 56 3.96 10.60 17.78
#